data_AF-A0A6A4GJF4-F1
#
_entry.id   AF-A0A6A4GJF4-F1
#
_cell.length_a   1.000
_cell.length_b   1.000
_cell.length_c   1.000
_cell.angle_alpha   90.00
_cell.angle_beta   90.00
_cell.angle_gamma   90.00
#
_symmetry.space_group_name_H-M   'P 1'
#
loop_
_entity.id
_entity.type
_entity.pdbx_description
1 polymer ?
#
loop_
_entity_poly.entity_id
_entity_poly.type
_entity_poly.pdbx_seq_one_letter_code
_entity_poly.pdbx_strand_id
1 'polypeptide(L)'
;WKKADQDVFILALVFNPYIRAQAFKNGSPFQSVAGLWNIVYHTYKWFYDEEPDSKFRRNFTSYLAGTGLWSDERMSFKYHSEDAENRNTFVNLVQVWREHQAGDSINGANGMVCFAMHIMSMVPNSASTERFFSCMTGTHAKVRNRMHAEKSRKIVVLKDHIQRKHGAPPTHKRKRDQSDAGSSSSH
;
A
#
# COMPACT_ATOMS: atom_id res chain seq x y z
N TRP A 1 0.30 14.31 -11.66
CA TRP A 1 1.47 13.90 -10.87
C TRP A 1 1.22 14.02 -9.38
N LYS A 2 1.50 15.12 -8.67
CA LYS A 2 1.40 15.16 -7.18
C LYS A 2 0.10 14.64 -6.53
N LYS A 3 -1.08 14.82 -7.15
CA LYS A 3 -2.37 14.34 -6.61
C LYS A 3 -2.76 12.94 -7.11
N ALA A 4 -2.67 12.71 -8.42
CA ALA A 4 -3.06 11.42 -9.03
C ALA A 4 -2.26 10.24 -8.45
N ASP A 5 -0.97 10.42 -8.17
CA ASP A 5 -0.14 9.36 -7.57
C ASP A 5 -0.61 9.05 -6.14
N GLN A 6 -1.03 10.06 -5.37
CA GLN A 6 -1.54 9.88 -4.01
C GLN A 6 -2.83 9.07 -3.98
N ASP A 7 -3.74 9.32 -4.92
CA ASP A 7 -5.01 8.59 -5.02
C ASP A 7 -4.75 7.11 -5.32
N VAL A 8 -3.83 6.80 -6.24
CA VAL A 8 -3.40 5.41 -6.53
C VAL A 8 -2.83 4.73 -5.29
N PHE A 9 -2.02 5.44 -4.47
CA PHE A 9 -1.49 4.89 -3.22
C PHE A 9 -2.57 4.63 -2.17
N ILE A 10 -3.52 5.55 -2.01
CA ILE A 10 -4.65 5.38 -1.10
C ILE A 10 -5.46 4.16 -1.54
N LEU A 11 -5.74 4.04 -2.84
CA LEU A 11 -6.47 2.91 -3.39
C LEU A 11 -5.70 1.60 -3.26
N ALA A 12 -4.37 1.60 -3.34
CA ALA A 12 -3.56 0.40 -3.10
C ALA A 12 -3.73 -0.13 -1.67
N LEU A 13 -3.80 0.77 -0.68
CA LEU A 13 -4.07 0.40 0.71
C LEU A 13 -5.52 -0.09 0.88
N VAL A 14 -6.48 0.61 0.26
CA VAL A 14 -7.91 0.26 0.34
C VAL A 14 -8.17 -1.09 -0.34
N PHE A 15 -7.63 -1.35 -1.52
CA PHE A 15 -7.77 -2.60 -2.27
C PHE A 15 -6.85 -3.72 -1.76
N ASN A 16 -6.07 -3.49 -0.70
CA ASN A 16 -5.47 -4.59 0.05
C ASN A 16 -6.55 -5.23 0.94
N PRO A 17 -6.99 -6.46 0.65
CA PRO A 17 -8.11 -7.09 1.37
C PRO A 17 -7.85 -7.30 2.87
N TYR A 18 -6.59 -7.43 3.27
CA TYR A 18 -6.17 -7.62 4.66
C TYR A 18 -6.19 -6.33 5.48
N ILE A 19 -6.23 -5.17 4.81
CA ILE A 19 -6.13 -3.86 5.46
C ILE A 19 -7.42 -3.06 5.27
N ARG A 20 -7.92 -2.97 4.04
CA ARG A 20 -9.09 -2.15 3.66
C ARG A 20 -8.96 -0.72 4.22
N ALA A 21 -10.03 -0.21 4.83
CA ALA A 21 -10.04 1.12 5.46
C ALA A 21 -9.33 1.16 6.83
N GLN A 22 -8.87 0.04 7.38
CA GLN A 22 -8.34 -0.04 8.74
C GLN A 22 -6.97 0.65 8.89
N ALA A 23 -6.25 0.88 7.79
CA ALA A 23 -5.00 1.65 7.81
C ALA A 23 -5.19 3.14 8.14
N PHE A 24 -6.40 3.67 7.99
CA PHE A 24 -6.66 5.09 8.18
C PHE A 24 -7.12 5.40 9.61
N LYS A 25 -6.75 6.59 10.11
CA LYS A 25 -7.11 7.05 11.46
C LYS A 25 -8.63 7.12 11.62
N ASN A 26 -9.12 6.74 12.80
CA ASN A 26 -10.51 6.93 13.21
C ASN A 26 -10.99 8.36 12.98
N GLY A 27 -12.12 8.51 12.27
CA GLY A 27 -12.71 9.81 11.92
C GLY A 27 -12.04 10.51 10.74
N SER A 28 -11.10 9.87 10.02
CA SER A 28 -10.56 10.41 8.77
C SER A 28 -11.56 10.24 7.61
N PRO A 29 -11.52 11.09 6.58
CA PRO A 29 -12.38 10.94 5.41
C PRO A 29 -12.19 9.60 4.68
N PHE A 30 -11.00 9.01 4.82
CA PHE A 30 -10.62 7.73 4.21
C PHE A 30 -11.13 6.48 4.96
N GLN A 31 -11.95 6.65 6.01
CA GLN A 31 -12.70 5.55 6.61
C GLN A 31 -14.14 5.43 6.10
N SER A 32 -14.69 6.52 5.57
CA SER A 32 -16.07 6.52 5.08
C SER A 32 -16.15 5.98 3.66
N VAL A 33 -17.20 5.23 3.36
CA VAL A 33 -17.50 4.78 1.98
C VAL A 33 -17.59 5.99 1.05
N ALA A 34 -18.25 7.08 1.47
CA ALA A 34 -18.40 8.28 0.65
C ALA A 34 -17.07 8.97 0.33
N GLY A 35 -16.19 9.12 1.34
CA GLY A 35 -14.89 9.74 1.16
C GLY A 35 -13.97 8.92 0.26
N LEU A 36 -13.95 7.60 0.43
CA LEU A 36 -13.18 6.70 -0.44
C LEU A 36 -13.78 6.59 -1.84
N TRP A 37 -15.11 6.66 -1.96
CA TRP A 37 -15.80 6.57 -3.25
C TRP A 37 -15.41 7.69 -4.20
N ASN A 38 -15.22 8.92 -3.71
CA ASN A 38 -14.76 10.03 -4.55
C ASN A 38 -13.40 9.73 -5.19
N ILE A 39 -12.49 9.10 -4.44
CA ILE A 39 -11.17 8.71 -4.94
C ILE A 39 -11.33 7.61 -6.00
N VAL A 40 -12.10 6.55 -5.68
CA VAL A 40 -12.41 5.48 -6.63
C VAL A 40 -12.98 6.04 -7.92
N TYR A 41 -13.99 6.90 -7.83
CA TYR A 41 -14.67 7.49 -8.98
C TYR A 41 -13.71 8.27 -9.88
N HIS A 42 -12.91 9.18 -9.30
CA HIS A 42 -11.99 9.99 -10.08
C HIS A 42 -10.85 9.17 -10.69
N THR A 43 -10.28 8.23 -9.94
CA THR A 43 -9.19 7.39 -10.44
C THR A 43 -9.69 6.40 -11.49
N TYR A 44 -10.87 5.80 -11.29
CA TYR A 44 -11.48 4.90 -12.28
C TYR A 44 -11.77 5.64 -13.59
N LYS A 45 -12.43 6.81 -13.51
CA LYS A 45 -12.70 7.66 -14.69
C LYS A 45 -11.42 8.05 -15.41
N TRP A 46 -10.34 8.34 -14.69
CA TRP A 46 -9.07 8.65 -15.31
C TRP A 46 -8.44 7.48 -16.07
N PHE A 47 -8.58 6.24 -15.59
CA PHE A 47 -7.98 5.07 -16.24
C PHE A 47 -8.80 4.50 -17.39
N TYR A 48 -10.13 4.53 -17.27
CA TYR A 48 -11.02 3.86 -18.21
C TYR A 48 -11.83 4.82 -19.08
N ASP A 49 -11.71 6.14 -18.86
CA ASP A 49 -12.52 7.18 -19.52
C ASP A 49 -14.04 6.95 -19.40
N GLU A 50 -14.45 6.24 -18.34
CA GLU A 50 -15.80 5.77 -18.11
C GLU A 50 -16.19 5.94 -16.63
N GLU A 51 -17.48 6.05 -16.35
CA GLU A 51 -17.97 6.19 -14.98
C GLU A 51 -18.29 4.82 -14.35
N PRO A 52 -17.85 4.56 -13.11
CA PRO A 52 -18.17 3.31 -12.45
C PRO A 52 -19.66 3.26 -12.12
N ASP A 53 -20.29 2.12 -12.42
CA ASP A 53 -21.73 1.96 -12.29
C ASP A 53 -22.21 1.77 -10.83
N SER A 54 -23.53 1.78 -10.65
CA SER A 54 -24.14 1.57 -9.34
C SER A 54 -23.85 0.18 -8.76
N LYS A 55 -23.67 -0.84 -9.61
CA LYS A 55 -23.29 -2.19 -9.19
C LYS A 55 -21.87 -2.21 -8.65
N PHE A 56 -20.94 -1.49 -9.27
CA PHE A 56 -19.58 -1.30 -8.78
C PHE A 56 -19.63 -0.65 -7.39
N ARG A 57 -20.35 0.48 -7.25
CA ARG A 57 -20.46 1.19 -5.96
C ARG A 57 -20.99 0.29 -4.84
N ARG A 58 -22.00 -0.53 -5.15
CA ARG A 58 -22.55 -1.50 -4.19
C ARG A 58 -21.50 -2.54 -3.78
N ASN A 59 -20.76 -3.10 -4.75
CA ASN A 59 -19.69 -4.04 -4.45
C ASN A 59 -18.57 -3.41 -3.63
N PHE A 60 -18.16 -2.18 -3.95
CA PHE A 60 -17.17 -1.44 -3.18
C PHE A 60 -17.61 -1.23 -1.72
N THR A 61 -18.89 -0.94 -1.51
CA THR A 61 -19.47 -0.81 -0.16
C THR A 61 -19.40 -2.13 0.61
N SER A 62 -19.83 -3.24 -0.01
CA SER A 62 -19.72 -4.58 0.59
C SER A 62 -18.27 -4.99 0.85
N TYR A 63 -17.34 -4.60 -0.03
CA TYR A 63 -15.91 -4.84 0.12
C TYR A 63 -15.32 -4.12 1.32
N LEU A 64 -15.61 -2.83 1.50
CA LEU A 64 -15.15 -2.08 2.67
C LEU A 64 -15.71 -2.64 3.97
N ALA A 65 -16.94 -3.17 3.94
CA ALA A 65 -17.54 -3.85 5.09
C ALA A 65 -17.01 -5.28 5.32
N GLY A 66 -16.25 -5.86 4.38
CA GLY A 66 -15.79 -7.26 4.45
C GLY A 66 -16.95 -8.26 4.40
N THR A 67 -17.98 -7.99 3.60
CA THR A 67 -19.21 -8.80 3.54
C THR A 67 -19.50 -9.37 2.16
N GLY A 68 -20.39 -10.36 2.10
CA GLY A 68 -20.84 -10.95 0.85
C GLY A 68 -19.71 -11.67 0.11
N LEU A 69 -19.53 -11.34 -1.17
CA LEU A 69 -18.45 -11.88 -2.02
C LEU A 69 -17.04 -11.52 -1.53
N TRP A 70 -16.95 -10.48 -0.70
CA TRP A 70 -15.68 -9.89 -0.29
C TRP A 70 -15.33 -10.18 1.18
N SER A 71 -16.01 -11.16 1.79
CA SER A 71 -15.66 -11.64 3.12
C SER A 71 -14.30 -12.33 3.11
N ASP A 72 -13.66 -12.38 4.27
CA ASP A 72 -12.33 -12.96 4.41
C ASP A 72 -12.30 -14.46 4.02
N GLU A 73 -13.40 -15.17 4.27
CA GLU A 73 -13.60 -16.56 3.84
C GLU A 73 -13.70 -16.67 2.31
N ARG A 74 -14.53 -15.83 1.67
CA ARG A 74 -14.72 -15.87 0.21
C ARG A 74 -13.46 -15.45 -0.54
N MET A 75 -12.69 -14.55 0.04
CA MET A 75 -11.38 -14.12 -0.47
C MET A 75 -10.24 -15.07 -0.09
N SER A 76 -10.54 -16.19 0.58
CA SER A 76 -9.57 -17.26 0.91
C SER A 76 -8.31 -16.77 1.64
N PHE A 77 -8.46 -15.81 2.56
CA PHE A 77 -7.31 -15.19 3.26
C PHE A 77 -6.41 -16.21 3.94
N LYS A 78 -7.01 -17.23 4.57
CA LYS A 78 -6.29 -18.28 5.28
C LYS A 78 -5.37 -19.05 4.32
N TYR A 79 -5.92 -19.50 3.19
CA TYR A 79 -5.17 -20.21 2.17
C TYR A 79 -4.00 -19.38 1.63
N HIS A 80 -4.26 -18.13 1.25
CA HIS A 80 -3.24 -17.23 0.70
C HIS A 80 -2.13 -16.90 1.72
N SER A 81 -2.48 -16.79 3.00
CA SER A 81 -1.51 -16.57 4.08
C SER A 81 -0.64 -17.81 4.30
N GLU A 82 -1.24 -18.99 4.39
CA GLU A 82 -0.53 -20.26 4.58
C GLU A 82 0.38 -20.60 3.39
N ASP A 83 -0.07 -20.39 2.14
CA ASP A 83 0.77 -20.62 0.95
C ASP A 83 1.99 -19.67 0.93
N ALA A 84 1.80 -18.40 1.30
CA ALA A 84 2.88 -17.43 1.39
C ALA A 84 3.91 -17.81 2.47
N GLU A 85 3.45 -18.24 3.64
CA GLU A 85 4.31 -18.73 4.72
C GLU A 85 5.10 -19.98 4.30
N ASN A 86 4.43 -20.96 3.69
CA ASN A 86 5.05 -22.20 3.21
C ASN A 86 6.14 -21.93 2.15
N ARG A 87 5.94 -20.92 1.30
CA ARG A 87 6.90 -20.51 0.27
C ARG A 87 7.92 -19.48 0.76
N ASN A 88 7.84 -19.06 2.03
CA ASN A 88 8.66 -18.00 2.62
C ASN A 88 8.65 -16.71 1.79
N THR A 89 7.46 -16.28 1.37
CA THR A 89 7.21 -15.10 0.53
C THR A 89 6.07 -14.25 1.12
N PHE A 90 5.75 -13.13 0.46
CA PHE A 90 4.59 -12.30 0.79
C PHE A 90 3.36 -12.75 -0.01
N VAL A 91 2.17 -12.47 0.54
CA VAL A 91 0.90 -12.72 -0.16
C VAL A 91 0.85 -11.93 -1.46
N ASN A 92 0.63 -12.63 -2.57
CA ASN A 92 0.45 -11.99 -3.87
C ASN A 92 -0.97 -11.44 -3.99
N LEU A 93 -1.14 -10.17 -3.67
CA LEU A 93 -2.45 -9.50 -3.67
C LEU A 93 -3.09 -9.46 -5.07
N VAL A 94 -2.30 -9.40 -6.15
CA VAL A 94 -2.85 -9.48 -7.51
C VAL A 94 -3.47 -10.85 -7.75
N GLN A 95 -2.85 -11.92 -7.25
CA GLN A 95 -3.39 -13.28 -7.34
C GLN A 95 -4.70 -13.43 -6.56
N VAL A 96 -4.78 -12.86 -5.35
CA VAL A 96 -6.01 -12.85 -4.54
C VAL A 96 -7.18 -12.27 -5.33
N TRP A 97 -6.97 -11.12 -5.98
CA TRP A 97 -8.02 -10.50 -6.80
C TRP A 97 -8.30 -11.30 -8.08
N ARG A 98 -7.27 -11.88 -8.71
CA ARG A 98 -7.40 -12.65 -9.96
C ARG A 98 -8.35 -13.84 -9.83
N GLU A 99 -8.39 -14.49 -8.67
CA GLU A 99 -9.31 -15.62 -8.39
C GLU A 99 -10.80 -15.22 -8.40
N HIS A 100 -11.11 -13.93 -8.38
CA HIS A 100 -12.47 -13.41 -8.45
C HIS A 100 -12.79 -12.71 -9.77
N GLN A 101 -11.87 -12.76 -10.74
CA GLN A 101 -12.12 -12.26 -12.08
C GLN A 101 -13.12 -13.19 -12.78
N ALA A 102 -14.23 -12.63 -13.26
CA ALA A 102 -15.29 -13.35 -13.94
C ALA A 102 -15.84 -12.54 -15.11
N GLY A 103 -15.55 -12.99 -16.33
CA GLY A 103 -15.95 -12.33 -17.58
C GLY A 103 -15.16 -11.04 -17.87
N ASP A 104 -15.63 -10.31 -18.88
CA ASP A 104 -14.91 -9.15 -19.45
C ASP A 104 -15.60 -7.81 -19.14
N SER A 105 -16.58 -7.80 -18.23
CA SER A 105 -17.28 -6.56 -17.84
C SER A 105 -16.33 -5.63 -17.10
N ILE A 106 -16.15 -4.41 -17.63
CA ILE A 106 -15.39 -3.35 -16.95
C ILE A 106 -16.14 -2.74 -15.76
N ASN A 107 -17.43 -3.04 -15.58
CA ASN A 107 -18.27 -2.53 -14.49
C ASN A 107 -18.73 -3.64 -13.51
N GLY A 108 -19.46 -3.26 -12.45
CA GLY A 108 -19.94 -4.20 -11.44
C GLY A 108 -18.84 -4.83 -10.59
N ALA A 109 -19.04 -6.08 -10.17
CA ALA A 109 -18.07 -6.81 -9.35
C ALA A 109 -16.77 -7.10 -10.11
N ASN A 110 -16.88 -7.56 -11.37
CA ASN A 110 -15.70 -7.84 -12.19
C ASN A 110 -14.90 -6.57 -12.50
N GLY A 111 -15.60 -5.47 -12.80
CA GLY A 111 -14.97 -4.16 -12.96
C GLY A 111 -14.13 -3.75 -11.74
N MET A 112 -14.66 -4.00 -10.54
CA MET A 112 -13.92 -3.73 -9.30
C MET A 112 -12.69 -4.62 -9.15
N VAL A 113 -12.78 -5.90 -9.51
CA VAL A 113 -11.65 -6.84 -9.51
C VAL A 113 -10.56 -6.39 -10.50
N CYS A 114 -10.93 -6.08 -11.74
CA CYS A 114 -10.02 -5.57 -12.75
C CYS A 114 -9.34 -4.27 -12.29
N PHE A 115 -10.13 -3.35 -11.72
CA PHE A 115 -9.59 -2.10 -11.20
C PHE A 115 -8.62 -2.32 -10.03
N ALA A 116 -8.96 -3.17 -9.07
CA ALA A 116 -8.08 -3.52 -7.96
C ALA A 116 -6.76 -4.12 -8.48
N MET A 117 -6.81 -5.08 -9.40
CA MET A 117 -5.60 -5.65 -10.01
C MET A 117 -4.76 -4.61 -10.73
N HIS A 118 -5.40 -3.66 -11.44
CA HIS A 118 -4.70 -2.59 -12.14
C HIS A 118 -3.91 -1.71 -11.17
N ILE A 119 -4.57 -1.21 -10.11
CA ILE A 119 -3.93 -0.43 -9.04
C ILE A 119 -2.79 -1.22 -8.40
N MET A 120 -3.05 -2.48 -8.02
CA MET A 120 -2.07 -3.33 -7.35
C MET A 120 -0.91 -3.77 -8.23
N SER A 121 -1.03 -3.68 -9.57
CA SER A 121 0.07 -3.95 -10.50
C SER A 121 0.91 -2.70 -10.81
N MET A 122 0.32 -1.51 -10.72
CA MET A 122 1.04 -0.24 -10.88
C MET A 122 1.95 0.07 -9.68
N VAL A 123 1.46 -0.26 -8.49
CA VAL A 123 2.12 0.05 -7.21
C VAL A 123 3.49 -0.63 -7.10
N PRO A 124 3.67 -1.94 -7.35
CA PRO A 124 4.99 -2.60 -7.37
C PRO A 124 6.02 -1.93 -8.29
N ASN A 125 5.58 -1.30 -9.39
CA ASN A 125 6.45 -0.80 -10.44
C ASN A 125 6.90 0.65 -10.25
N SER A 126 6.38 1.36 -9.23
CA SER A 126 6.72 2.77 -9.02
C SER A 126 7.83 2.91 -7.97
N ALA A 127 8.95 3.54 -8.34
CA ALA A 127 10.07 3.84 -7.41
C ALA A 127 9.63 4.71 -6.21
N SER A 128 8.54 5.47 -6.38
CA SER A 128 7.90 6.23 -5.30
C SER A 128 7.20 5.33 -4.28
N THR A 129 6.64 4.20 -4.73
CA THR A 129 6.01 3.18 -3.90
C THR A 129 7.01 2.57 -2.92
N GLU A 130 8.15 2.13 -3.41
CA GLU A 130 9.18 1.49 -2.57
C GLU A 130 9.62 2.42 -1.45
N ARG A 131 9.77 3.72 -1.74
CA ARG A 131 10.14 4.74 -0.73
C ARG A 131 9.03 5.00 0.28
N PHE A 132 7.77 5.07 -0.16
CA PHE A 132 6.62 5.31 0.72
C PHE A 132 6.36 4.11 1.65
N PHE A 133 6.32 2.90 1.09
CA PHE A 133 6.17 1.68 1.89
C PHE A 133 7.38 1.43 2.79
N SER A 134 8.62 1.68 2.36
CA SER A 134 9.80 1.61 3.25
C SER A 134 9.71 2.60 4.42
N CYS A 135 9.11 3.78 4.20
CA CYS A 135 8.90 4.75 5.27
C CYS A 135 7.83 4.28 6.25
N MET A 136 6.72 3.69 5.76
CA MET A 136 5.67 3.12 6.60
C MET A 136 6.13 1.86 7.33
N THR A 137 6.68 0.86 6.64
CA THR A 137 7.19 -0.37 7.26
C THR A 137 8.36 -0.08 8.20
N GLY A 138 9.27 0.84 7.85
CA GLY A 138 10.36 1.26 8.73
C GLY A 138 9.91 1.96 10.03
N THR A 139 8.75 2.63 10.03
CA THR A 139 8.15 3.21 11.24
C THR A 139 7.32 2.21 12.05
N HIS A 140 6.76 1.18 11.42
CA HIS A 140 5.97 0.15 12.09
C HIS A 140 6.78 -1.07 12.59
N ALA A 141 7.86 -1.46 11.92
CA ALA A 141 8.60 -2.71 12.20
C ALA A 141 9.73 -2.57 13.24
N LYS A 142 10.22 -1.36 13.54
CA LYS A 142 11.22 -1.19 14.61
C LYS A 142 10.53 -1.09 15.96
N VAL A 143 10.46 -2.22 16.65
CA VAL A 143 10.00 -2.40 18.05
C VAL A 143 10.65 -1.38 19.03
N ARG A 144 11.78 -0.76 18.67
CA ARG A 144 12.45 0.29 19.46
C ARG A 144 12.03 1.75 19.16
N ASN A 145 11.22 2.02 18.14
CA ASN A 145 10.82 3.38 17.73
C ASN A 145 9.29 3.54 17.63
N ARG A 146 8.54 3.00 18.60
CA ARG A 146 7.08 3.22 18.69
C ARG A 146 6.77 4.65 19.14
N MET A 147 7.08 5.63 18.28
CA MET A 147 6.57 6.97 18.44
C MET A 147 5.12 7.01 17.97
N HIS A 148 4.25 7.45 18.87
CA HIS A 148 2.82 7.70 18.64
C HIS A 148 2.59 8.29 17.24
N ALA A 149 1.62 7.74 16.48
CA ALA A 149 1.42 7.98 15.05
C ALA A 149 1.38 9.46 14.64
N GLU A 150 1.02 10.35 15.56
CA GLU A 150 1.04 11.79 15.36
C GLU A 150 2.47 12.40 15.28
N LYS A 151 3.40 11.91 16.10
CA LYS A 151 4.81 12.32 16.07
C LYS A 151 5.51 11.84 14.80
N SER A 152 5.20 10.62 14.36
CA SER A 152 5.72 10.06 13.10
C SER A 152 5.28 10.87 11.88
N ARG A 153 4.01 11.31 11.82
CA ARG A 153 3.52 12.20 10.77
C ARG A 153 4.25 13.55 10.76
N LYS A 154 4.44 14.18 11.93
CA LYS A 154 5.16 15.46 12.05
C LYS A 154 6.60 15.34 11.57
N ILE A 155 7.27 14.23 11.88
CA ILE A 155 8.66 13.98 11.46
C ILE A 155 8.77 13.73 9.95
N VAL A 156 7.83 13.00 9.36
CA VAL A 156 7.81 12.78 7.90
C VAL A 156 7.58 14.11 7.17
N VAL A 157 6.64 14.93 7.63
CA VAL A 157 6.38 16.27 7.07
C VAL A 157 7.59 17.19 7.24
N LEU A 158 8.25 17.17 8.41
CA LEU A 158 9.47 17.98 8.64
C LEU A 158 10.62 17.53 7.75
N LYS A 159 10.81 16.22 7.59
CA LYS A 159 11.88 15.64 6.76
C LYS A 159 11.69 15.97 5.28
N ASP A 160 10.45 15.88 4.79
CA ASP A 160 10.07 16.28 3.43
C ASP A 160 10.21 17.80 3.22
N HIS A 161 9.88 18.62 4.22
CA HIS A 161 10.10 20.08 4.18
C HIS A 161 11.59 20.45 4.16
N ILE A 162 12.42 19.80 4.98
CA ILE A 162 13.88 20.02 5.02
C ILE A 162 14.53 19.55 3.70
N GLN A 163 14.14 18.40 3.16
CA GLN A 163 14.65 17.93 1.86
C GLN A 163 14.26 18.85 0.71
N ARG A 164 13.07 19.45 0.74
CA ARG A 164 12.66 20.45 -0.26
C ARG A 164 13.41 21.77 -0.13
N LYS A 165 13.73 22.21 1.10
CA LYS A 165 14.36 23.51 1.35
C LYS A 165 15.88 23.50 1.27
N HIS A 166 16.51 22.36 1.59
CA HIS A 166 17.97 22.26 1.75
C HIS A 166 18.62 21.11 0.94
N GLY A 167 17.84 20.38 0.14
CA GLY A 167 18.32 19.20 -0.57
C GLY A 167 18.47 17.97 0.34
N ALA A 168 18.65 16.79 -0.24
CA ALA A 168 18.83 15.57 0.52
C ALA A 168 20.18 15.57 1.26
N PRO A 169 20.23 15.24 2.56
CA PRO A 169 21.50 15.17 3.27
C PRO A 169 22.42 14.10 2.65
N PRO A 170 23.74 14.33 2.60
CA PRO A 170 24.69 13.37 2.07
C PRO A 170 24.54 12.03 2.78
N THR A 171 24.42 10.95 2.02
CA THR A 171 24.44 9.61 2.57
C THR A 171 25.88 9.31 2.98
N HIS A 172 26.25 9.54 4.24
CA HIS A 172 27.54 9.10 4.76
C HIS A 172 27.56 7.56 4.71
N LYS A 173 28.24 7.01 3.70
CA LYS A 173 28.68 5.62 3.73
C LYS A 173 29.53 5.47 5.00
N ARG A 174 29.07 4.66 5.95
CA ARG A 174 29.89 4.23 7.09
C ARG A 174 31.11 3.50 6.52
N LYS A 175 32.28 4.14 6.62
CA LYS A 175 33.58 3.52 6.40
C LYS A 175 33.72 2.43 7.48
N ARG A 176 33.89 1.19 7.07
CA ARG A 176 34.17 0.07 7.99
C ARG A 176 35.64 0.22 8.39
N ASP A 177 35.90 0.55 9.65
CA ASP A 177 37.25 0.54 10.22
C ASP A 177 37.80 -0.89 10.16
N GLN A 178 38.87 -1.08 9.39
CA GLN A 178 39.88 -2.08 9.68
C GLN A 178 40.98 -1.33 10.42
N SER A 179 41.05 -1.54 11.73
CA SER A 179 42.22 -1.19 12.53
C SER A 179 42.97 -2.49 12.86
N ASP A 180 44.22 -2.51 12.39
CA ASP A 180 45.28 -3.46 12.70
C ASP A 180 45.52 -3.61 14.21
N ALA A 181 45.93 -4.81 14.61
CA ALA A 181 46.78 -5.00 15.77
C ALA A 181 47.67 -6.24 15.59
N GLY A 182 48.99 -6.02 15.51
CA GLY A 182 49.97 -6.95 16.11
C GLY A 182 51.13 -7.41 15.23
N SER A 183 52.08 -6.53 14.94
CA SER A 183 53.46 -6.89 14.57
C SER A 183 54.09 -7.83 15.61
N SER A 184 54.84 -8.83 15.16
CA SER A 184 55.99 -9.36 15.92
C SER A 184 57.15 -9.68 14.95
N SER A 185 58.32 -9.27 15.39
CA SER A 185 59.57 -9.06 14.65
C SER A 185 60.48 -10.29 14.71
N SER A 186 61.29 -10.45 13.66
CA SER A 186 62.69 -10.91 13.65
C SER A 186 63.10 -12.20 14.40
N HIS A 187 63.51 -13.22 13.65
CA HIS A 187 64.92 -13.64 13.54
C HIS A 187 65.14 -14.51 12.30
#